data_AF-A0A3N1AP74-F1
#
_entry.id   AF-A0A3N1AP74-F1
#
_cell.length_a   1.000
_cell.length_b   1.000
_cell.length_c   1.000
_cell.angle_alpha   90.00
_cell.angle_beta   90.00
_cell.angle_gamma   90.00
#
_symmetry.space_group_name_H-M   'P 1'
#
loop_
_entity.id
_entity.type
_entity.pdbx_description
1 polymer ?
#
loop_
_entity_poly.entity_id
_entity_poly.type
_entity_poly.pdbx_seq_one_letter_code
_entity_poly.pdbx_strand_id
1 'polypeptide(L)'
;MIEAAVHLAAQPRLDTLVTEWRSETQRLRTDYAGTAWLGDRPADDTGLAGPDYTRRGVDVQLFLPDTHWYAVDALDDVEIQVTGGLVQVAATARQTQGLVGALAAPTVDFFEHPDGEPGVGICLSLRGEIWSNLGLSYRVSVLCRPDAVLRSGGRVDDEPADDEPAAGD
;
A
#
# COMPACT_ATOMS: atom_id res chain seq x y z
N MET A 1 -23.31 2.41 -9.89
CA MET A 1 -21.86 2.27 -10.07
C MET A 1 -21.41 1.24 -9.04
N ILE A 2 -20.65 0.22 -9.43
CA ILE A 2 -20.18 -0.83 -8.51
C ILE A 2 -18.74 -0.49 -8.11
N GLU A 3 -18.46 -0.54 -6.81
CA GLU A 3 -17.13 -0.34 -6.25
C GLU A 3 -16.27 -1.59 -6.49
N ALA A 4 -14.99 -1.41 -6.78
CA ALA A 4 -14.07 -2.53 -6.94
C ALA A 4 -13.63 -3.07 -5.58
N ALA A 5 -13.70 -4.39 -5.38
CA ALA A 5 -13.03 -5.04 -4.26
C ALA A 5 -11.50 -4.80 -4.34
N VAL A 6 -10.82 -4.78 -3.20
CA VAL A 6 -9.38 -4.53 -3.13
C VAL A 6 -8.70 -5.62 -2.32
N HIS A 7 -7.65 -6.21 -2.88
CA HIS A 7 -6.77 -7.14 -2.16
C HIS A 7 -5.33 -6.65 -2.16
N LEU A 8 -4.74 -6.48 -0.99
CA LEU A 8 -3.37 -6.02 -0.84
C LEU A 8 -2.41 -7.19 -0.64
N ALA A 9 -1.35 -7.23 -1.42
CA ALA A 9 -0.20 -8.12 -1.24
C ALA A 9 1.04 -7.25 -1.00
N ALA A 10 1.26 -6.88 0.26
CA ALA A 10 2.42 -6.09 0.68
C ALA A 10 3.72 -6.90 0.59
N GLN A 11 4.81 -6.24 0.26
CA GLN A 11 6.18 -6.75 0.39
C GLN A 11 6.77 -6.23 1.70
N PRO A 12 7.74 -6.93 2.30
CA PRO A 12 8.42 -6.46 3.50
C PRO A 12 8.99 -5.04 3.31
N ARG A 13 8.62 -4.12 4.21
CA ARG A 13 9.19 -2.78 4.28
C ARG A 13 10.70 -2.80 4.43
N LEU A 14 11.36 -1.90 3.72
CA LEU A 14 12.80 -1.68 3.82
C LEU A 14 13.09 -0.32 4.47
N ASP A 15 13.81 -0.35 5.58
CA ASP A 15 14.24 0.84 6.32
C ASP A 15 15.75 1.01 6.15
N THR A 16 16.20 2.17 5.69
CA THR A 16 17.61 2.47 5.44
C THR A 16 17.94 3.86 5.93
N LEU A 17 18.97 3.98 6.78
CA LEU A 17 19.56 5.28 7.09
C LEU A 17 20.41 5.73 5.92
N VAL A 18 20.11 6.92 5.40
CA VAL A 18 20.85 7.55 4.30
C VAL A 18 21.40 8.88 4.78
N THR A 19 22.63 9.20 4.37
CA THR A 19 23.20 10.53 4.62
C THR A 19 22.99 11.36 3.38
N GLU A 20 22.29 12.48 3.51
CA GLU A 20 22.10 13.41 2.40
C GLU A 20 23.45 14.02 2.02
N TRP A 21 23.81 13.92 0.74
CA TRP A 21 25.13 14.35 0.26
C TRP A 21 25.44 15.83 0.51
N ARG A 22 24.42 16.71 0.43
CA ARG A 22 24.63 18.16 0.52
C ARG A 22 24.65 18.69 1.94
N SER A 23 23.84 18.14 2.82
CA SER A 23 23.64 18.64 4.18
C SER A 23 24.35 17.80 5.24
N GLU A 24 24.89 16.64 4.85
CA GLU A 24 25.41 15.60 5.75
C GLU A 24 24.38 15.14 6.81
N THR A 25 23.11 15.49 6.62
CA THR A 25 22.04 15.15 7.55
C THR A 25 21.64 13.70 7.36
N GLN A 26 21.47 12.99 8.47
CA GLN A 26 20.95 11.64 8.45
C GLN A 26 19.43 11.68 8.25
N ARG A 27 18.97 10.88 7.29
CA ARG A 27 17.56 10.68 6.98
C ARG A 27 17.23 9.21 7.07
N LEU A 28 16.03 8.90 7.54
CA LEU A 28 15.46 7.58 7.41
C LEU A 28 14.72 7.52 6.08
N ARG A 29 15.17 6.64 5.19
CA ARG A 29 14.45 6.23 4.00
C ARG A 29 13.69 4.95 4.31
N THR A 30 12.38 4.98 4.10
CA THR A 30 11.52 3.81 4.20
C THR A 30 10.85 3.55 2.86
N ASP A 31 11.01 2.35 2.32
CA ASP A 31 10.37 1.90 1.09
C ASP A 31 9.26 0.89 1.40
N TYR A 32 8.02 1.28 1.12
CA TYR A 32 6.84 0.41 1.09
C TYR A 32 6.60 -0.05 -0.34
N ALA A 33 6.36 -1.34 -0.54
CA ALA A 33 6.07 -1.87 -1.87
C ALA A 33 5.04 -2.98 -1.80
N GLY A 34 4.35 -3.23 -2.91
CA GLY A 34 3.39 -4.32 -2.98
C GLY A 34 2.59 -4.30 -4.27
N THR A 35 1.54 -5.13 -4.27
CA THR A 35 0.53 -5.14 -5.32
C THR A 35 -0.85 -4.99 -4.71
N ALA A 36 -1.64 -4.04 -5.21
CA ALA A 36 -3.06 -3.93 -4.92
C ALA A 36 -3.86 -4.49 -6.10
N TRP A 37 -4.62 -5.56 -5.89
CA TRP A 37 -5.53 -6.11 -6.88
C TRP A 37 -6.88 -5.42 -6.76
N LEU A 38 -7.34 -4.75 -7.83
CA LEU A 38 -8.66 -4.14 -7.90
C LEU A 38 -9.61 -5.05 -8.69
N GLY A 39 -10.71 -5.45 -8.06
CA GLY A 39 -11.55 -6.56 -8.49
C GLY A 39 -11.06 -7.87 -7.88
N ASP A 40 -10.79 -8.87 -8.72
CA ASP A 40 -10.37 -10.19 -8.27
C ASP A 40 -8.84 -10.33 -8.21
N ARG A 41 -8.35 -11.04 -7.19
CA ARG A 41 -6.98 -11.57 -7.18
C ARG A 41 -6.84 -12.66 -8.26
N PRO A 42 -5.69 -12.74 -8.97
CA PRO A 42 -5.39 -13.92 -9.79
C PRO A 42 -5.50 -15.20 -8.96
N ALA A 43 -6.16 -16.23 -9.50
CA ALA A 43 -6.20 -17.52 -8.83
C ALA A 43 -4.78 -18.10 -8.75
N ASP A 44 -4.39 -18.59 -7.57
CA ASP A 44 -2.99 -19.01 -7.32
C ASP A 44 -2.57 -20.22 -8.19
N ASP A 45 -3.53 -21.02 -8.67
CA ASP A 45 -3.32 -22.22 -9.47
C ASP A 45 -3.20 -21.94 -10.98
N THR A 46 -3.96 -20.98 -11.50
CA THR A 46 -4.08 -20.69 -12.94
C THR A 46 -3.47 -19.35 -13.33
N GLY A 47 -3.24 -18.44 -12.37
CA GLY A 47 -2.82 -17.06 -12.60
C GLY A 47 -3.86 -16.21 -13.33
N LEU A 48 -5.07 -16.73 -13.54
CA LEU A 48 -6.15 -16.05 -14.25
C LEU A 48 -7.00 -15.24 -13.25
N ALA A 49 -7.39 -14.03 -13.65
CA ALA A 49 -8.44 -13.30 -12.95
C ALA A 49 -9.83 -13.76 -13.41
N GLY A 50 -10.83 -13.51 -12.57
CA GLY A 50 -12.24 -13.83 -12.86
C GLY A 50 -12.75 -13.21 -14.18
N PRO A 51 -13.80 -13.78 -14.78
CA PRO A 51 -14.29 -13.39 -16.11
C PRO A 51 -15.11 -12.09 -16.13
N ASP A 52 -15.28 -11.41 -15.00
CA ASP A 52 -16.25 -10.33 -14.85
C ASP A 52 -15.74 -9.00 -15.40
N TYR A 53 -16.17 -8.68 -16.62
CA TYR A 53 -16.02 -7.36 -17.24
C TYR A 53 -17.21 -6.48 -16.88
N THR A 54 -17.10 -5.81 -15.74
CA THR A 54 -18.06 -4.78 -15.36
C THR A 54 -17.32 -3.46 -15.17
N ARG A 55 -17.88 -2.37 -15.73
CA ARG A 55 -17.39 -1.02 -15.46
C ARG A 55 -17.53 -0.72 -13.97
N ARG A 56 -16.39 -0.46 -13.31
CA ARG A 56 -16.30 -0.18 -11.87
C ARG A 56 -15.65 1.17 -11.64
N GLY A 57 -16.18 1.91 -10.69
CA GLY A 57 -15.52 3.10 -10.16
C GLY A 57 -14.42 2.66 -9.20
N VAL A 58 -13.28 3.32 -9.26
CA VAL A 58 -12.20 3.19 -8.29
C VAL A 58 -12.12 4.51 -7.54
N ASP A 59 -12.36 4.47 -6.23
CA ASP A 59 -12.05 5.54 -5.29
C ASP A 59 -11.65 4.83 -3.99
N VAL A 60 -10.39 4.42 -3.92
CA VAL A 60 -9.90 3.54 -2.87
C VAL A 60 -8.78 4.20 -2.11
N GLN A 61 -8.84 4.05 -0.79
CA GLN A 61 -7.82 4.45 0.15
C GLN A 61 -7.16 3.19 0.70
N LEU A 62 -5.90 3.00 0.32
CA LEU A 62 -5.12 1.82 0.68
C LEU A 62 -4.20 2.16 1.84
N PHE A 63 -4.62 1.76 3.03
CA PHE A 63 -3.75 1.80 4.20
C PHE A 63 -2.58 0.83 4.00
N LEU A 64 -1.34 1.34 4.13
CA LEU A 64 -0.16 0.49 4.05
C LEU A 64 0.02 -0.25 5.39
N PRO A 65 -0.08 -1.60 5.44
CA PRO A 65 -0.29 -2.35 6.67
C PRO A 65 0.88 -2.25 7.67
N ASP A 66 2.09 -2.03 7.16
CA ASP A 66 3.32 -1.88 7.95
C ASP A 66 3.81 -0.42 8.00
N THR A 67 2.92 0.55 7.80
CA THR A 67 3.26 1.97 7.84
C THR A 67 3.86 2.39 9.19
N HIS A 68 4.90 3.22 9.14
CA HIS A 68 5.39 3.89 10.32
C HIS A 68 4.38 4.92 10.80
N TRP A 69 4.42 5.19 12.10
CA TRP A 69 3.61 6.25 12.70
C TRP A 69 4.48 7.47 12.89
N TYR A 70 4.17 8.52 12.14
CA TYR A 70 4.96 9.75 12.06
C TYR A 70 4.39 10.82 12.98
N ALA A 71 5.26 11.63 13.57
CA ALA A 71 4.87 12.79 14.35
C ALA A 71 4.31 13.87 13.42
N VAL A 72 3.13 14.42 13.77
CA VAL A 72 2.43 15.41 12.94
C VAL A 72 3.24 16.69 12.76
N ASP A 73 3.98 17.08 13.80
CA ASP A 73 4.86 18.25 13.82
C ASP A 73 6.17 18.06 13.02
N ALA A 74 6.48 16.82 12.61
CA ALA A 74 7.66 16.51 11.80
C ALA A 74 7.35 16.34 10.30
N LEU A 75 6.08 16.47 9.88
CA LEU A 75 5.65 16.27 8.49
C LEU A 75 6.17 17.33 7.52
N ASP A 76 6.58 18.50 8.01
CA ASP A 76 7.14 19.59 7.22
C ASP A 76 8.47 19.23 6.55
N ASP A 77 9.17 18.24 7.10
CA ASP A 77 10.48 17.76 6.65
C ASP A 77 10.41 16.32 6.09
N VAL A 78 9.22 15.88 5.69
CA VAL A 78 8.97 14.57 5.06
C VAL A 78 8.87 14.73 3.55
N GLU A 79 9.67 13.96 2.82
CA GLU A 79 9.57 13.83 1.36
C GLU A 79 8.96 12.47 1.01
N ILE A 80 8.01 12.45 0.07
CA ILE A 80 7.35 11.24 -0.37
C ILE A 80 7.43 11.13 -1.89
N GLN A 81 7.88 9.98 -2.36
CA GLN A 81 7.81 9.59 -3.77
C GLN A 81 6.87 8.40 -3.91
N VAL A 82 5.91 8.52 -4.83
CA VAL A 82 4.95 7.46 -5.16
C VAL A 82 5.18 7.03 -6.60
N THR A 83 5.30 5.73 -6.81
CA THR A 83 5.34 5.13 -8.14
C THR A 83 4.30 4.03 -8.21
N GLY A 84 3.43 4.11 -9.22
CA GLY A 84 2.43 3.08 -9.51
C GLY A 84 2.59 2.57 -10.94
N GLY A 85 2.53 1.26 -11.12
CA GLY A 85 2.56 0.60 -12.42
C GLY A 85 1.35 -0.33 -12.56
N LEU A 86 0.63 -0.21 -13.67
CA LEU A 86 -0.47 -1.11 -13.98
C LEU A 86 0.08 -2.45 -14.45
N VAL A 87 -0.20 -3.48 -13.67
CA VAL A 87 0.01 -4.88 -14.02
C VAL A 87 -1.30 -5.37 -14.61
N GLN A 88 -1.35 -5.49 -15.93
CA GLN A 88 -2.50 -6.10 -16.59
C GLN A 88 -2.56 -7.57 -16.18
N VAL A 89 -3.69 -7.98 -15.61
CA VAL A 89 -3.90 -9.38 -15.21
C VAL A 89 -4.29 -10.22 -16.43
N ALA A 90 -3.91 -11.49 -16.37
CA ALA A 90 -4.01 -12.45 -17.46
C ALA A 90 -5.39 -12.52 -18.11
N ALA A 91 -5.39 -12.95 -19.37
CA ALA A 91 -6.56 -13.11 -20.20
C ALA A 91 -7.67 -13.87 -19.46
N THR A 92 -8.87 -13.31 -19.44
CA THR A 92 -10.04 -14.04 -18.92
C THR A 92 -10.32 -15.29 -19.73
N ALA A 93 -11.20 -16.17 -19.24
CA ALA A 93 -11.70 -17.33 -20.00
C ALA A 93 -12.26 -16.98 -21.40
N ARG A 94 -12.60 -15.70 -21.66
CA ARG A 94 -13.05 -15.18 -22.95
C ARG A 94 -11.92 -14.66 -23.87
N GLN A 95 -10.65 -14.80 -23.46
CA GLN A 95 -9.46 -14.28 -24.17
C GLN A 95 -9.48 -12.79 -24.52
N THR A 96 -10.39 -12.00 -23.93
CA THR A 96 -10.39 -10.56 -24.08
C THR A 96 -9.22 -9.96 -23.30
N GLN A 97 -8.45 -9.08 -23.94
CA GLN A 97 -7.39 -8.31 -23.30
C GLN A 97 -7.89 -6.87 -23.10
N GLY A 98 -7.88 -6.42 -21.85
CA GLY A 98 -7.56 -5.04 -21.45
C GLY A 98 -8.33 -3.91 -22.13
N LEU A 99 -9.56 -3.67 -21.70
CA LEU A 99 -10.05 -2.29 -21.65
C LEU A 99 -9.67 -1.75 -20.27
N VAL A 100 -8.50 -1.13 -20.19
CA VAL A 100 -8.21 -0.26 -19.05
C VAL A 100 -8.94 1.06 -19.34
N GLY A 101 -9.73 1.54 -18.38
CA GLY A 101 -10.25 2.90 -18.44
C GLY A 101 -9.13 3.90 -18.15
N ALA A 102 -9.35 4.79 -17.20
CA ALA A 102 -8.33 5.72 -16.74
C ALA A 102 -8.20 5.62 -15.23
N LEU A 103 -6.98 5.37 -14.74
CA LEU A 103 -6.63 5.60 -13.35
C LEU A 103 -5.93 6.96 -13.26
N ALA A 104 -6.43 7.82 -12.39
CA ALA A 104 -5.75 9.05 -11.99
C ALA A 104 -4.43 8.70 -11.29
N ALA A 105 -3.48 9.64 -11.32
CA ALA A 105 -2.18 9.45 -10.70
C ALA A 105 -2.32 9.08 -9.22
N PRO A 106 -1.55 8.10 -8.72
CA PRO A 106 -1.57 7.71 -7.32
C PRO A 106 -1.13 8.90 -6.45
N THR A 107 -1.88 9.17 -5.39
CA THR A 107 -1.52 10.17 -4.38
C THR A 107 -1.26 9.48 -3.04
N VAL A 108 -0.38 10.06 -2.23
CA VAL A 108 -0.22 9.64 -0.84
C VAL A 108 -0.80 10.72 0.05
N ASP A 109 -1.57 10.26 1.03
CA ASP A 109 -2.16 11.07 2.08
C ASP A 109 -1.68 10.56 3.45
N PHE A 110 -1.59 11.47 4.41
CA PHE A 110 -1.41 11.11 5.82
C PHE A 110 -2.78 10.89 6.47
N PHE A 111 -2.88 9.86 7.30
CA PHE A 111 -4.14 9.54 7.98
C PHE A 111 -3.88 9.29 9.48
N GLU A 112 -4.85 9.64 10.32
CA GLU A 112 -4.78 9.44 11.77
C GLU A 112 -4.92 7.96 12.14
N HIS A 113 -4.27 7.53 13.23
CA HIS A 113 -4.41 6.16 13.71
C HIS A 113 -5.89 5.80 13.92
N PRO A 114 -6.38 4.65 13.41
CA PRO A 114 -7.80 4.27 13.51
C PRO A 114 -8.26 4.13 14.97
N ASP A 115 -7.36 3.65 15.85
CA ASP A 115 -7.62 3.54 17.29
C ASP A 115 -7.37 4.85 18.08
N GLY A 116 -7.09 5.97 17.39
CA GLY A 116 -6.84 7.28 18.02
C GLY A 116 -5.48 7.42 18.71
N GLU A 117 -4.55 6.49 18.46
CA GLU A 117 -3.17 6.60 18.95
C GLU A 117 -2.42 7.78 18.31
N PRO A 118 -1.40 8.34 18.99
CA PRO A 118 -0.65 9.47 18.45
C PRO A 118 0.14 9.10 17.19
N GLY A 119 0.08 10.00 16.21
CA GLY A 119 0.83 9.92 14.95
C GLY A 119 -0.08 9.70 13.75
N VAL A 120 0.52 9.85 12.57
CA VAL A 120 -0.14 9.61 11.29
C VAL A 120 0.58 8.52 10.51
N GLY A 121 -0.18 7.69 9.80
CA GLY A 121 0.37 6.72 8.86
C GLY A 121 0.20 7.18 7.42
N ILE A 122 0.64 6.32 6.49
CA ILE A 122 0.57 6.56 5.04
C ILE A 122 -0.58 5.79 4.40
N CYS A 123 -1.40 6.50 3.64
CA CYS A 123 -2.44 5.93 2.79
C CYS A 123 -2.15 6.23 1.32
N LEU A 124 -2.27 5.20 0.47
CA LEU A 124 -2.21 5.34 -0.98
C LEU A 124 -3.63 5.50 -1.53
N SER A 125 -3.93 6.67 -2.07
CA SER A 125 -5.20 7.00 -2.69
C SER A 125 -5.16 6.75 -4.19
N LEU A 126 -6.18 6.07 -4.72
CA LEU A 126 -6.33 5.77 -6.13
C LEU A 126 -7.74 6.11 -6.58
N ARG A 127 -7.85 6.83 -7.69
CA ARG A 127 -9.13 7.19 -8.30
C ARG A 127 -9.17 6.86 -9.77
N GLY A 128 -10.33 6.50 -10.28
CA GLY A 128 -10.50 6.28 -11.70
C GLY A 128 -11.65 5.34 -12.06
N GLU A 129 -11.52 4.76 -13.25
CA GLU A 129 -12.49 3.84 -13.81
C GLU A 129 -11.79 2.67 -14.50
N ILE A 130 -12.29 1.47 -14.22
CA ILE A 130 -11.73 0.22 -14.72
C ILE A 130 -12.83 -0.62 -15.37
N TRP A 131 -12.48 -1.38 -16.39
CA TRP A 131 -13.43 -2.26 -17.09
C TRP A 131 -13.04 -3.74 -16.97
N SER A 132 -11.92 -4.03 -16.30
CA SER A 132 -11.42 -5.38 -16.00
C SER A 132 -10.72 -5.39 -14.64
N ASN A 133 -10.49 -6.60 -14.12
CA ASN A 133 -9.60 -6.83 -12.98
C ASN A 133 -8.17 -6.33 -13.32
N LEU A 134 -7.50 -5.69 -12.36
CA LEU A 134 -6.15 -5.15 -12.54
C LEU A 134 -5.29 -5.33 -11.29
N GLY A 135 -3.98 -5.50 -11.49
CA GLY A 135 -3.01 -5.31 -10.43
C GLY A 135 -2.39 -3.93 -10.53
N LEU A 136 -2.25 -3.23 -9.42
CA LEU A 136 -1.42 -2.05 -9.30
C LEU A 136 -0.18 -2.43 -8.50
N SER A 137 0.97 -2.50 -9.15
CA SER A 137 2.25 -2.51 -8.45
C SER A 137 2.52 -1.11 -7.94
N TYR A 138 2.75 -0.98 -6.62
CA TYR A 138 3.07 0.31 -6.01
C TYR A 138 4.42 0.25 -5.31
N ARG A 139 5.07 1.41 -5.26
CA ARG A 139 6.17 1.72 -4.35
C ARG A 139 5.97 3.13 -3.79
N VAL A 140 6.02 3.23 -2.48
CA VAL A 140 6.00 4.51 -1.74
C VAL A 140 7.31 4.61 -0.99
N SER A 141 8.14 5.59 -1.35
CA SER A 141 9.39 5.88 -0.67
C SER A 141 9.19 7.12 0.18
N VAL A 142 9.46 7.01 1.47
CA VAL A 142 9.38 8.12 2.43
C VAL A 142 10.77 8.43 2.94
N LEU A 143 11.14 9.70 2.91
CA LEU A 143 12.39 10.22 3.46
C LEU A 143 12.04 11.21 4.57
N CYS A 144 12.52 10.97 5.78
CA CYS A 144 12.22 11.82 6.94
C CYS A 144 13.41 11.89 7.89
N ARG A 145 13.35 12.77 8.89
CA ARG A 145 14.28 12.70 10.02
C ARG A 145 14.02 11.43 10.83
N PRO A 146 15.05 10.74 11.34
CA PRO A 146 14.84 9.51 12.12
C PRO A 146 13.95 9.69 13.35
N ASP A 147 13.97 10.88 13.98
CA ASP A 147 13.14 11.23 15.14
C ASP A 147 11.68 11.54 14.79
N ALA A 148 11.35 11.67 13.49
CA ALA A 148 9.97 11.84 13.03
C ALA A 148 9.14 10.56 13.20
N VAL A 149 9.76 9.39 13.33
CA VAL A 149 9.06 8.11 13.55
C VAL A 149 8.82 7.92 15.05
N LEU A 150 7.55 8.05 15.45
CA LEU A 150 7.10 7.79 16.83
C LEU A 150 7.09 6.30 17.14
N ARG A 151 6.63 5.50 16.17
CA ARG A 151 6.50 4.04 16.31
C ARG A 151 6.72 3.34 14.98
N SER A 152 7.46 2.23 15.05
CA SER A 152 7.57 1.33 13.91
C SER A 152 6.24 0.66 13.59
N GLY A 153 5.84 0.62 12.32
CA GLY A 153 4.75 -0.25 11.90
C GLY A 153 5.16 -1.70 12.10
N GLY A 154 4.21 -2.56 12.48
CA GLY A 154 4.45 -4.01 12.59
C GLY A 154 4.98 -4.56 11.28
N ARG A 155 5.96 -5.47 11.33
CA ARG A 155 6.43 -6.13 10.11
C ARG A 155 5.41 -7.20 9.73
N VAL A 156 5.28 -7.46 8.42
CA VAL A 156 4.40 -8.50 7.89
C VAL A 156 4.75 -9.90 8.45
N ASP A 157 5.96 -10.08 8.98
CA ASP A 157 6.46 -11.31 9.61
C ASP A 157 6.32 -11.33 11.15
N ASP A 158 5.80 -10.27 11.78
CA ASP A 158 5.51 -10.28 13.22
C ASP A 158 4.18 -11.04 13.44
N GLU A 159 4.24 -12.38 13.44
CA GLU A 159 3.14 -13.22 13.94
C GLU A 159 2.78 -12.77 15.37
N PRO A 160 1.48 -12.59 15.70
CA PRO A 160 1.10 -12.40 17.09
C PRO A 160 1.55 -13.65 17.84
N ALA A 161 2.36 -13.47 18.89
CA ALA A 161 2.69 -14.56 19.79
C ALA A 161 1.37 -15.18 20.27
N ASP A 162 1.14 -16.44 19.94
CA ASP A 162 0.00 -17.20 20.44
C ASP A 162 -0.03 -17.05 21.97
N ASP A 163 -1.09 -16.41 22.48
CA ASP A 163 -1.39 -16.41 23.92
C ASP A 163 -1.60 -17.87 24.34
N GLU A 164 -0.58 -18.47 24.96
CA GLU A 164 -0.73 -19.73 25.67
C GLU A 164 -1.85 -19.56 26.71
N PRO A 165 -2.92 -20.37 26.69
CA PRO A 165 -3.91 -20.32 27.75
C PRO A 165 -3.25 -20.76 29.04
N ALA A 166 -3.21 -19.85 30.02
CA ALA A 166 -2.77 -20.14 31.37
C ALA A 166 -3.47 -21.41 31.89
N ALA A 167 -2.68 -22.45 32.14
CA ALA A 167 -3.14 -23.64 32.82
C ALA A 167 -3.67 -23.23 34.20
N GLY A 168 -4.98 -23.33 34.38
CA GLY A 168 -5.64 -23.11 35.66
C GLY A 168 -5.27 -24.21 36.66
N ASP A 169 -5.02 -23.77 37.88
CA ASP A 169 -4.80 -24.56 39.11
C ASP A 169 -6.14 -25.10 39.66
#